data_AF-A0A846DYA2-F1
#
_entry.id   AF-A0A846DYA2-F1
#
_cell.length_a   1.000
_cell.length_b   1.000
_cell.length_c   1.000
_cell.angle_alpha   90.00
_cell.angle_beta   90.00
_cell.angle_gamma   90.00
#
_symmetry.space_group_name_H-M   'P 1'
#
loop_
_entity.id
_entity.type
_entity.pdbx_description
1 polymer ?
#
loop_
_entity_poly.entity_id
_entity_poly.type
_entity_poly.pdbx_seq_one_letter_code
_entity_poly.pdbx_strand_id
1 'polypeptide(L)'
;QNISGVLRPGKVYKAIRGEYDAFTTREHDEVVEKGGLHVVGTERHESRRIDNQLRGRAGRQGDPGSTRFFLSLEDNLLRIFGGDRVAKMMDMFRVEEDMPIESGMLTSSLENAQKKVETFYYDTRKQVFEYDEVMNNQRRAIYAERRRVLEGLDLKEQVIQYAEKTMSDIVDAYVNPELPPEEWDLESLVGKVKEFVYLLQDLEPQHLEDMTVGEIKTFLHEEVRKAYDIKEAQVDQIQPGLMRQAERFFILNQIDNLWREHLQSMDALRESVGLRGYGQKDPLIEYKQEGYEMFLEMMIDIRRNVVFSLFQFQPQMQPQAV
;
A
#
# COMPACT_ATOMS: atom_id res chain seq x y z
N GLN A 1 56.04 -49.31 9.42
CA GLN A 1 54.93 -50.04 8.76
C GLN A 1 53.65 -49.79 9.56
N ASN A 2 52.55 -49.53 8.85
CA ASN A 2 51.15 -49.65 9.28
C ASN A 2 50.62 -48.77 10.40
N ILE A 3 50.18 -47.55 10.05
CA ILE A 3 48.86 -47.03 10.47
C ILE A 3 48.27 -46.20 9.31
N SER A 4 47.77 -46.87 8.27
CA SER A 4 46.92 -46.26 7.23
C SER A 4 45.47 -46.74 7.44
N GLY A 5 44.89 -46.37 8.58
CA GLY A 5 43.56 -46.82 9.00
C GLY A 5 42.47 -45.74 8.97
N VAL A 6 42.73 -44.55 8.41
CA VAL A 6 41.70 -43.52 8.29
C VAL A 6 40.85 -43.85 7.06
N LEU A 7 39.77 -44.61 7.28
CA LEU A 7 38.71 -44.79 6.29
C LEU A 7 38.24 -43.40 5.84
N ARG A 8 38.61 -43.02 4.61
CA ARG A 8 38.23 -41.74 4.01
C ARG A 8 36.69 -41.61 4.15
N PRO A 9 36.14 -40.50 4.69
CA PRO A 9 34.72 -40.35 4.97
C PRO A 9 33.79 -40.75 3.80
N GLY A 10 34.22 -40.50 2.56
CA GLY A 10 33.48 -40.91 1.35
C GLY A 10 33.38 -42.43 1.12
N LYS A 11 34.30 -43.25 1.66
CA LYS A 11 34.20 -44.72 1.61
C LYS A 11 33.19 -45.25 2.63
N VAL A 12 33.18 -44.67 3.83
CA VAL A 12 32.21 -45.02 4.88
C VAL A 12 30.79 -44.63 4.45
N TYR A 13 30.62 -43.41 3.91
CA TYR A 13 29.33 -42.96 3.36
C TYR A 13 28.80 -43.87 2.25
N LYS A 14 29.66 -44.27 1.29
CA LYS A 14 29.25 -45.18 0.21
C LYS A 14 28.86 -46.58 0.71
N ALA A 15 29.55 -47.08 1.73
CA ALA A 15 29.22 -48.37 2.33
C ALA A 15 27.86 -48.32 3.03
N ILE A 16 27.63 -47.30 3.86
CA ILE A 16 26.35 -47.09 4.56
C ILE A 16 25.22 -46.89 3.55
N ARG A 17 25.42 -46.04 2.53
CA ARG A 17 24.43 -45.82 1.48
C ARG A 17 24.09 -47.12 0.73
N GLY A 18 25.09 -47.92 0.36
CA GLY A 18 24.83 -49.19 -0.33
C GLY A 18 24.01 -50.18 0.50
N GLU A 19 24.23 -50.21 1.81
CA GLU A 19 23.44 -51.03 2.74
C GLU A 19 21.98 -50.55 2.79
N TYR A 20 21.74 -49.24 3.00
CA TYR A 20 20.39 -48.68 3.05
C TYR A 20 19.67 -48.65 1.69
N ASP A 21 20.38 -48.49 0.57
CA ASP A 21 19.81 -48.52 -0.78
C ASP A 21 19.16 -49.89 -1.05
N ALA A 22 19.75 -50.99 -0.57
CA ALA A 22 19.19 -52.34 -0.69
C ALA A 22 17.87 -52.51 0.11
N PHE A 23 17.82 -52.00 1.35
CA PHE A 23 16.60 -52.03 2.16
C PHE A 23 15.49 -51.17 1.57
N THR A 24 15.82 -49.92 1.21
CA THR A 24 14.85 -48.94 0.69
C THR A 24 14.32 -49.32 -0.69
N THR A 25 15.13 -49.94 -1.55
CA THR A 25 14.66 -50.43 -2.85
C THR A 25 13.68 -51.59 -2.67
N ARG A 26 13.99 -52.53 -1.76
CA ARG A 26 13.06 -53.63 -1.46
C ARG A 26 11.74 -53.13 -0.88
N GLU A 27 11.79 -52.21 0.11
CA GLU A 27 10.59 -51.61 0.69
C GLU A 27 9.80 -50.80 -0.34
N HIS A 28 10.50 -50.10 -1.26
CA HIS A 28 9.87 -49.40 -2.37
C HIS A 28 9.09 -50.37 -3.27
N ASP A 29 9.71 -51.46 -3.71
CA ASP A 29 9.07 -52.46 -4.57
C ASP A 29 7.85 -53.08 -3.87
N GLU A 30 7.95 -53.41 -2.58
CA GLU A 30 6.82 -53.95 -1.78
C GLU A 30 5.65 -52.95 -1.69
N VAL A 31 5.94 -51.65 -1.55
CA VAL A 31 4.91 -50.60 -1.49
C VAL A 31 4.28 -50.37 -2.87
N VAL A 32 5.09 -50.37 -3.94
CA VAL A 32 4.63 -50.25 -5.33
C VAL A 32 3.72 -51.42 -5.70
N GLU A 33 4.08 -52.66 -5.32
CA GLU A 33 3.27 -53.86 -5.55
C GLU A 33 1.90 -53.78 -4.84
N LYS A 34 1.84 -53.13 -3.66
CA LYS A 34 0.60 -52.89 -2.93
C LYS A 34 -0.24 -51.71 -3.45
N GLY A 35 0.17 -51.09 -4.56
CA GLY A 35 -0.55 -49.97 -5.17
C GLY A 35 -0.12 -48.57 -4.70
N GLY A 36 0.99 -48.49 -3.95
CA GLY A 36 1.64 -47.26 -3.55
C GLY A 36 0.92 -46.48 -2.45
N LEU A 37 1.19 -45.17 -2.37
CA LEU A 37 0.62 -44.32 -1.32
C LEU A 37 -0.88 -44.11 -1.55
N HIS A 38 -1.69 -44.50 -0.57
CA HIS A 38 -3.11 -44.13 -0.49
C HIS A 38 -3.29 -42.88 0.38
N VAL A 39 -3.82 -41.82 -0.22
CA VAL A 39 -4.13 -40.58 0.49
C VAL A 39 -5.62 -40.49 0.76
N VAL A 40 -5.96 -40.36 2.04
CA VAL A 40 -7.34 -40.20 2.50
C VAL A 40 -7.56 -38.73 2.88
N GLY A 41 -8.48 -38.07 2.17
CA GLY A 41 -9.01 -36.77 2.59
C GLY A 41 -10.25 -37.00 3.44
N THR A 42 -10.25 -36.55 4.68
CA THR A 42 -11.39 -36.72 5.60
C THR A 42 -12.50 -35.69 5.35
N GLU A 43 -12.14 -34.57 4.73
CA GLU A 43 -13.02 -33.47 4.34
C GLU A 43 -12.49 -32.86 3.03
N ARG A 44 -13.24 -31.88 2.51
CA ARG A 44 -12.83 -31.07 1.36
C ARG A 44 -12.59 -29.64 1.79
N HIS A 45 -11.45 -29.10 1.38
CA HIS A 45 -11.16 -27.70 1.63
C HIS A 45 -12.03 -26.82 0.72
N GLU A 46 -12.33 -25.62 1.17
CA GLU A 46 -12.95 -24.55 0.37
C GLU A 46 -12.17 -24.24 -0.92
N SER A 47 -10.85 -24.50 -0.95
CA SER A 47 -10.01 -24.27 -2.11
C SER A 47 -9.58 -25.59 -2.72
N ARG A 48 -9.91 -25.76 -3.99
CA ARG A 48 -9.54 -26.94 -4.78
C ARG A 48 -8.02 -27.12 -4.87
N ARG A 49 -7.26 -26.03 -4.79
CA ARG A 49 -5.80 -26.05 -4.82
C ARG A 49 -5.23 -26.87 -3.66
N ILE A 50 -5.78 -26.74 -2.45
CA ILE A 50 -5.29 -27.44 -1.25
C ILE A 50 -5.64 -28.94 -1.33
N ASP A 51 -6.84 -29.27 -1.81
CA ASP A 51 -7.21 -30.67 -2.09
C ASP A 51 -6.28 -31.30 -3.14
N ASN A 52 -5.95 -30.56 -4.21
CA ASN A 52 -5.03 -31.04 -5.24
C ASN A 52 -3.60 -31.20 -4.71
N GLN A 53 -3.17 -30.37 -3.76
CA GLN A 53 -1.88 -30.55 -3.08
C GLN A 53 -1.85 -31.82 -2.24
N LEU A 54 -2.94 -32.11 -1.51
CA LEU A 54 -3.07 -33.36 -0.76
C LEU A 54 -3.05 -34.55 -1.72
N ARG A 55 -3.79 -34.47 -2.84
CA ARG A 55 -3.81 -35.50 -3.90
C ARG A 55 -2.44 -35.75 -4.51
N GLY A 56 -1.69 -34.68 -4.80
CA GLY A 56 -0.35 -34.74 -5.38
C GLY A 56 0.75 -35.28 -4.45
N ARG A 57 0.39 -35.70 -3.22
CA ARG A 57 1.29 -36.49 -2.38
C ARG A 57 1.39 -37.94 -2.85
N ALA A 58 0.33 -38.49 -3.43
CA ALA A 58 0.33 -39.79 -4.09
C ALA A 58 0.76 -39.69 -5.56
N GLY A 59 1.28 -40.78 -6.13
CA GLY A 59 1.55 -40.89 -7.56
C GLY A 59 2.69 -40.01 -8.08
N ARG A 60 3.70 -39.75 -7.25
CA ARG A 60 4.86 -38.91 -7.63
C ARG A 60 5.77 -39.66 -8.59
N GLN A 61 6.36 -38.96 -9.56
CA GLN A 61 7.31 -39.53 -10.53
C GLN A 61 6.79 -40.76 -11.31
N GLY A 62 5.47 -40.95 -11.39
CA GLY A 62 4.86 -42.11 -12.06
C GLY A 62 4.66 -43.33 -11.17
N ASP A 63 4.97 -43.25 -9.87
CA ASP A 63 4.67 -44.31 -8.90
C ASP A 63 3.16 -44.60 -8.86
N PRO A 64 2.74 -45.83 -8.56
CA PRO A 64 1.35 -46.12 -8.21
C PRO A 64 0.92 -45.30 -6.99
N GLY A 65 -0.35 -44.93 -6.96
CA GLY A 65 -0.93 -44.22 -5.82
C GLY A 65 -2.41 -43.99 -6.05
N SER A 66 -3.13 -43.82 -4.95
CA SER A 66 -4.57 -43.59 -5.00
C SER A 66 -4.99 -42.52 -4.00
N THR A 67 -6.12 -41.89 -4.29
CA THR A 67 -6.67 -40.83 -3.45
C THR A 67 -8.17 -41.05 -3.29
N ARG A 68 -8.66 -40.93 -2.07
CA ARG A 68 -10.10 -40.96 -1.79
C ARG A 68 -10.45 -39.85 -0.80
N PHE A 69 -11.47 -39.07 -1.14
CA PHE A 69 -12.00 -38.04 -0.26
C PHE A 69 -13.34 -38.51 0.29
N PHE A 70 -13.50 -38.39 1.60
CA PHE A 70 -14.74 -38.59 2.33
C PHE A 70 -15.29 -37.22 2.69
N LEU A 71 -16.61 -37.11 2.75
CA LEU A 71 -17.32 -35.91 3.17
C LEU A 71 -18.53 -36.33 3.97
N SER A 72 -18.85 -35.56 5.00
CA SER A 72 -20.16 -35.59 5.65
C SER A 72 -21.05 -34.50 5.06
N LEU A 73 -22.35 -34.77 4.99
CA LEU A 73 -23.33 -33.74 4.62
C LEU A 73 -23.43 -32.63 5.68
N GLU A 74 -22.88 -32.85 6.88
CA GLU A 74 -22.76 -31.87 7.96
C GLU A 74 -21.52 -30.96 7.84
N ASP A 75 -20.60 -31.25 6.90
CA ASP A 75 -19.37 -30.50 6.74
C ASP A 75 -19.64 -29.03 6.35
N ASN A 76 -18.78 -28.12 6.83
CA ASN A 76 -18.94 -26.67 6.63
C ASN A 76 -19.13 -26.27 5.17
N LEU A 77 -18.39 -26.90 4.25
CA LEU A 77 -18.47 -26.61 2.81
C LEU A 77 -19.88 -26.89 2.25
N LEU A 78 -20.50 -28.00 2.65
CA LEU A 78 -21.86 -28.36 2.23
C LEU A 78 -22.92 -27.57 3.00
N ARG A 79 -22.66 -27.24 4.27
CA ARG A 79 -23.56 -26.42 5.08
C ARG A 79 -23.70 -24.99 4.56
N ILE A 80 -22.59 -24.35 4.18
CA ILE A 80 -22.57 -22.94 3.75
C ILE A 80 -23.00 -22.81 2.28
N PHE A 81 -22.63 -23.76 1.41
CA PHE A 81 -22.79 -23.62 -0.04
C PHE A 81 -23.70 -24.67 -0.69
N GLY A 82 -24.17 -25.67 0.07
CA GLY A 82 -25.09 -26.71 -0.39
C GLY A 82 -26.57 -26.32 -0.40
N GLY A 83 -26.93 -25.27 0.36
CA GLY A 83 -28.27 -24.68 0.40
C GLY A 83 -29.42 -25.69 0.57
N ASP A 84 -30.59 -25.38 0.01
CA ASP A 84 -31.79 -26.24 0.04
C ASP A 84 -31.62 -27.58 -0.68
N ARG A 85 -30.65 -27.70 -1.60
CA ARG A 85 -30.45 -28.91 -2.41
C ARG A 85 -29.85 -30.04 -1.59
N VAL A 86 -28.89 -29.74 -0.71
CA VAL A 86 -28.30 -30.76 0.19
C VAL A 86 -29.32 -31.22 1.23
N ALA A 87 -30.11 -30.29 1.79
CA ALA A 87 -31.20 -30.61 2.71
C ALA A 87 -32.29 -31.50 2.06
N LYS A 88 -32.73 -31.15 0.84
CA LYS A 88 -33.66 -32.01 0.08
C LYS A 88 -33.08 -33.37 -0.29
N MET A 89 -31.75 -33.46 -0.41
CA MET A 89 -31.08 -34.73 -0.67
C MET A 89 -31.07 -35.62 0.59
N MET A 90 -30.79 -35.04 1.77
CA MET A 90 -30.97 -35.73 3.07
C MET A 90 -32.39 -36.31 3.20
N ASP A 91 -33.41 -35.50 2.89
CA ASP A 91 -34.82 -35.89 2.98
C ASP A 91 -35.21 -36.97 1.95
N MET A 92 -34.69 -36.87 0.72
CA MET A 92 -35.05 -37.74 -0.40
C MET A 92 -34.42 -39.13 -0.29
N PHE A 93 -33.18 -39.21 0.19
CA PHE A 93 -32.46 -40.49 0.17
C PHE A 93 -32.80 -41.40 1.34
N ARG A 94 -33.50 -40.93 2.40
CA ARG A 94 -33.83 -41.72 3.62
C ARG A 94 -32.69 -42.70 3.96
N VAL A 95 -31.47 -42.17 3.93
CA VAL A 95 -30.27 -42.98 3.87
C VAL A 95 -30.25 -43.82 5.15
N GLU A 96 -30.25 -45.14 5.05
CA GLU A 96 -29.83 -45.97 6.19
C GLU A 96 -28.47 -45.42 6.63
N GLU A 97 -28.30 -45.09 7.92
CA GLU A 97 -27.19 -44.25 8.44
C GLU A 97 -25.78 -44.74 7.99
N ASP A 98 -25.67 -46.00 7.58
CA ASP A 98 -24.42 -46.68 7.23
C ASP A 98 -24.16 -46.86 5.71
N MET A 99 -24.98 -46.32 4.80
CA MET A 99 -24.81 -46.50 3.35
C MET A 99 -24.00 -45.39 2.67
N PRO A 100 -22.82 -45.69 2.06
CA PRO A 100 -22.05 -44.72 1.30
C PRO A 100 -22.80 -44.24 0.06
N ILE A 101 -22.92 -42.92 -0.10
CA ILE A 101 -23.53 -42.30 -1.28
C ILE A 101 -22.43 -42.01 -2.32
N GLU A 102 -22.42 -42.80 -3.39
CA GLU A 102 -21.57 -42.54 -4.57
C GLU A 102 -22.43 -42.03 -5.73
N SER A 103 -22.34 -40.73 -6.02
CA SER A 103 -23.06 -40.12 -7.14
C SER A 103 -22.24 -39.06 -7.85
N GLY A 104 -22.20 -39.13 -9.19
CA GLY A 104 -21.58 -38.11 -10.03
C GLY A 104 -22.24 -36.72 -9.88
N MET A 105 -23.54 -36.70 -9.57
CA MET A 105 -24.30 -35.46 -9.32
C MET A 105 -23.84 -34.76 -8.03
N LEU A 106 -23.55 -35.52 -6.98
CA LEU A 106 -23.04 -35.00 -5.70
C LEU A 106 -21.62 -34.44 -5.89
N THR A 107 -20.77 -35.17 -6.60
CA THR A 107 -19.41 -34.71 -6.95
C THR A 107 -19.45 -33.39 -7.73
N SER A 108 -20.34 -33.28 -8.73
CA SER A 108 -20.48 -32.07 -9.54
C SER A 108 -21.05 -30.89 -8.73
N SER A 109 -21.98 -31.15 -7.81
CA SER A 109 -22.56 -30.12 -6.93
C SER A 109 -21.51 -29.58 -5.95
N LEU A 110 -20.67 -30.45 -5.42
CA LEU A 110 -19.54 -30.10 -4.57
C LEU A 110 -18.49 -29.25 -5.31
N GLU A 111 -18.12 -29.63 -6.54
CA GLU A 111 -17.19 -28.82 -7.34
C GLU A 111 -17.74 -27.42 -7.64
N ASN A 112 -19.05 -27.32 -7.90
CA ASN A 112 -19.72 -26.03 -8.08
C ASN A 112 -19.76 -25.20 -6.78
N ALA A 113 -19.95 -25.84 -5.63
CA ALA A 113 -19.88 -25.19 -4.33
C ALA A 113 -18.47 -24.62 -4.10
N GLN A 114 -17.41 -25.42 -4.27
CA GLN A 114 -16.01 -24.96 -4.17
C GLN A 114 -15.74 -23.78 -5.10
N LYS A 115 -16.18 -23.85 -6.36
CA LYS A 115 -16.01 -22.75 -7.32
C LYS A 115 -16.68 -21.46 -6.84
N LYS A 116 -17.88 -21.54 -6.25
CA LYS A 116 -18.56 -20.37 -5.67
C LYS A 116 -17.79 -19.80 -4.48
N VAL A 117 -17.25 -20.65 -3.61
CA VAL A 117 -16.42 -20.19 -2.47
C VAL A 117 -15.17 -19.47 -2.96
N GLU A 118 -14.49 -20.04 -3.96
CA GLU A 118 -13.31 -19.44 -4.57
C GLU A 118 -13.63 -18.10 -5.22
N THR A 119 -14.75 -17.99 -5.94
CA THR A 119 -15.22 -16.71 -6.50
C THR A 119 -15.52 -15.69 -5.40
N PHE A 120 -16.22 -16.09 -4.33
CA PHE A 120 -16.54 -15.20 -3.21
C PHE A 120 -15.28 -14.61 -2.55
N TYR A 121 -14.28 -15.44 -2.25
CA TYR A 121 -13.01 -14.98 -1.71
C TYR A 121 -12.18 -14.19 -2.73
N TYR A 122 -12.26 -14.54 -4.01
CA TYR A 122 -11.62 -13.77 -5.07
C TYR A 122 -12.19 -12.36 -5.14
N ASP A 123 -13.51 -12.20 -5.12
CA ASP A 123 -14.19 -10.90 -5.19
C ASP A 123 -13.84 -10.04 -3.96
N THR A 124 -13.83 -10.64 -2.77
CA THR A 124 -13.41 -9.95 -1.54
C THR A 124 -11.96 -9.48 -1.64
N ARG A 125 -11.04 -10.35 -2.12
CA ARG A 125 -9.63 -9.98 -2.31
C ARG A 125 -9.45 -8.92 -3.39
N LYS A 126 -10.22 -8.99 -4.47
CA LYS A 126 -10.20 -7.99 -5.53
C LYS A 126 -10.58 -6.62 -4.96
N GLN A 127 -11.63 -6.57 -4.15
CA GLN A 127 -12.03 -5.33 -3.49
C GLN A 127 -10.93 -4.80 -2.57
N VAL A 128 -10.35 -5.63 -1.70
CA VAL A 128 -9.21 -5.23 -0.84
C VAL A 128 -8.04 -4.72 -1.68
N PHE A 129 -7.71 -5.41 -2.78
CA PHE A 129 -6.65 -4.99 -3.70
C PHE A 129 -6.93 -3.63 -4.33
N GLU A 130 -8.18 -3.33 -4.71
CA GLU A 130 -8.55 -2.04 -5.29
C GLU A 130 -8.40 -0.88 -4.29
N TYR A 131 -8.65 -1.10 -2.99
CA TYR A 131 -8.34 -0.11 -1.94
C TYR A 131 -6.82 0.07 -1.79
N ASP A 132 -6.07 -1.04 -1.75
CA ASP A 132 -4.62 -1.02 -1.61
C ASP A 132 -3.93 -0.35 -2.81
N GLU A 133 -4.48 -0.46 -4.01
CA GLU A 133 -3.97 0.16 -5.23
C GLU A 133 -3.95 1.69 -5.12
N VAL A 134 -5.01 2.29 -4.55
CA VAL A 134 -5.08 3.74 -4.30
C VAL A 134 -3.94 4.18 -3.39
N MET A 135 -3.80 3.52 -2.24
CA MET A 135 -2.74 3.80 -1.27
C MET A 135 -1.35 3.57 -1.86
N ASN A 136 -1.18 2.54 -2.68
CA ASN A 136 0.09 2.24 -3.31
C ASN A 136 0.49 3.32 -4.34
N ASN A 137 -0.45 3.84 -5.12
CA ASN A 137 -0.19 4.92 -6.07
C ASN A 137 0.26 6.21 -5.36
N GLN A 138 -0.46 6.61 -4.29
CA GLN A 138 -0.08 7.75 -3.46
C GLN A 138 1.28 7.55 -2.79
N ARG A 139 1.52 6.37 -2.21
CA ARG A 139 2.80 6.00 -1.59
C ARG A 139 3.96 6.11 -2.58
N ARG A 140 3.78 5.61 -3.81
CA ARG A 140 4.81 5.70 -4.86
C ARG A 140 5.16 7.15 -5.18
N ALA A 141 4.17 8.03 -5.28
CA ALA A 141 4.40 9.46 -5.53
C ALA A 141 5.20 10.11 -4.39
N ILE A 142 4.77 9.91 -3.14
CA ILE A 142 5.45 10.48 -1.96
C ILE A 142 6.86 9.92 -1.79
N TYR A 143 7.05 8.61 -2.00
CA TYR A 143 8.35 7.98 -1.81
C TYR A 143 9.32 8.34 -2.94
N ALA A 144 8.82 8.61 -4.14
CA ALA A 144 9.62 9.18 -5.21
C ALA A 144 10.08 10.60 -4.83
N GLU A 145 9.17 11.46 -4.34
CA GLU A 145 9.53 12.81 -3.91
C GLU A 145 10.53 12.81 -2.75
N ARG A 146 10.25 12.02 -1.72
CA ARG A 146 11.14 11.84 -0.57
C ARG A 146 12.53 11.36 -0.97
N ARG A 147 12.62 10.44 -1.94
CA ARG A 147 13.90 9.95 -2.46
C ARG A 147 14.66 11.06 -3.19
N ARG A 148 14.00 11.86 -4.03
CA ARG A 148 14.64 13.02 -4.71
C ARG A 148 15.28 13.97 -3.71
N VAL A 149 14.58 14.25 -2.61
CA VAL A 149 15.05 15.15 -1.54
C VAL A 149 16.24 14.55 -0.78
N LEU A 150 16.22 13.25 -0.52
CA LEU A 150 17.34 12.52 0.11
C LEU A 150 18.59 12.52 -0.76
N GLU A 151 18.43 12.33 -2.08
CA GLU A 151 19.51 12.39 -3.06
C GLU A 151 20.04 13.82 -3.25
N GLY A 152 19.30 14.84 -2.77
CA GLY A 152 19.73 16.24 -2.76
C GLY A 152 19.63 16.93 -4.12
N LEU A 153 18.78 16.42 -5.01
CA LEU A 153 18.59 16.97 -6.35
C LEU A 153 17.77 18.26 -6.28
N ASP A 154 18.33 19.38 -6.73
CA ASP A 154 17.66 20.67 -6.99
C ASP A 154 16.75 21.21 -5.87
N LEU A 155 17.17 21.04 -4.61
CA LEU A 155 16.38 21.46 -3.43
C LEU A 155 16.02 22.96 -3.46
N LYS A 156 16.91 23.82 -3.98
CA LYS A 156 16.66 25.28 -4.12
C LYS A 156 15.40 25.51 -4.93
N GLU A 157 15.41 24.97 -6.15
CA GLU A 157 14.38 25.23 -7.13
C GLU A 157 13.06 24.61 -6.68
N GLN A 158 13.11 23.43 -6.03
CA GLN A 158 11.93 22.80 -5.45
C GLN A 158 11.25 23.71 -4.41
N VAL A 159 12.03 24.31 -3.50
CA VAL A 159 11.48 25.20 -2.45
C VAL A 159 10.97 26.51 -3.04
N ILE A 160 11.68 27.08 -4.02
CA ILE A 160 11.21 28.27 -4.73
C ILE A 160 9.87 27.97 -5.43
N GLN A 161 9.75 26.84 -6.13
CA GLN A 161 8.50 26.41 -6.75
C GLN A 161 7.39 26.19 -5.72
N TYR A 162 7.71 25.68 -4.52
CA TYR A 162 6.73 25.56 -3.44
C TYR A 162 6.25 26.95 -2.99
N ALA A 163 7.16 27.92 -2.88
CA ALA A 163 6.85 29.29 -2.51
C ALA A 163 6.00 29.99 -3.58
N GLU A 164 6.39 29.92 -4.86
CA GLU A 164 5.65 30.48 -5.99
C GLU A 164 4.23 29.93 -6.06
N LYS A 165 4.07 28.60 -5.97
CA LYS A 165 2.74 27.99 -5.94
C LYS A 165 1.94 28.39 -4.69
N THR A 166 2.60 28.52 -3.54
CA THR A 166 1.92 29.01 -2.32
C THR A 166 1.42 30.43 -2.50
N MET A 167 2.18 31.31 -3.16
CA MET A 167 1.73 32.67 -3.50
C MET A 167 0.53 32.62 -4.46
N SER A 168 0.56 31.78 -5.49
CA SER A 168 -0.58 31.58 -6.38
C SER A 168 -1.82 31.10 -5.62
N ASP A 169 -1.67 30.13 -4.72
CA ASP A 169 -2.76 29.59 -3.92
C ASP A 169 -3.36 30.66 -2.99
N ILE A 170 -2.54 31.61 -2.49
CA ILE A 170 -3.02 32.76 -1.72
C ILE A 170 -3.80 33.72 -2.63
N VAL A 171 -3.27 34.07 -3.80
CA VAL A 171 -3.99 34.94 -4.76
C VAL A 171 -5.34 34.34 -5.11
N ASP A 172 -5.39 33.05 -5.47
CA ASP A 172 -6.62 32.36 -5.85
C ASP A 172 -7.66 32.28 -4.71
N ALA A 173 -7.22 32.37 -3.45
CA ALA A 173 -8.12 32.37 -2.29
C ALA A 173 -8.77 33.73 -2.00
N TYR A 174 -8.11 34.83 -2.38
CA TYR A 174 -8.55 36.20 -2.05
C TYR A 174 -8.98 37.04 -3.26
N VAL A 175 -8.65 36.59 -4.47
CA VAL A 175 -8.95 37.29 -5.72
C VAL A 175 -9.84 36.41 -6.60
N ASN A 176 -11.07 36.87 -6.81
CA ASN A 176 -11.97 36.25 -7.78
C ASN A 176 -11.88 37.00 -9.12
N PRO A 177 -11.38 36.37 -10.20
CA PRO A 177 -11.26 37.01 -11.51
C PRO A 177 -12.62 37.38 -12.14
N GLU A 178 -13.74 36.85 -11.65
CA GLU A 178 -15.09 37.19 -12.11
C GLU A 178 -15.61 38.51 -11.49
N LEU A 179 -14.98 38.99 -10.40
CA LEU A 179 -15.35 40.23 -9.74
C LEU A 179 -14.49 41.41 -10.23
N PRO A 180 -15.02 42.65 -10.20
CA PRO A 180 -14.23 43.84 -10.47
C PRO A 180 -13.01 43.95 -9.53
N PRO A 181 -11.87 44.51 -9.97
CA PRO A 181 -10.68 44.68 -9.14
C PRO A 181 -10.91 45.43 -7.82
N GLU A 182 -11.89 46.35 -7.82
CA GLU A 182 -12.31 47.13 -6.66
C GLU A 182 -12.91 46.27 -5.53
N GLU A 183 -13.40 45.07 -5.85
CA GLU A 183 -13.98 44.13 -4.89
C GLU A 183 -12.97 43.08 -4.39
N TRP A 184 -11.72 43.13 -4.85
CA TRP A 184 -10.69 42.19 -4.41
C TRP A 184 -10.21 42.52 -2.99
N ASP A 185 -10.11 41.50 -2.15
CA ASP A 185 -9.60 41.65 -0.77
C ASP A 185 -8.05 41.66 -0.76
N LEU A 186 -7.48 42.72 -1.31
CA LEU A 186 -6.03 42.92 -1.40
C LEU A 186 -5.38 43.09 -0.03
N GLU A 187 -6.12 43.62 0.96
CA GLU A 187 -5.62 43.80 2.32
C GLU A 187 -5.38 42.44 3.00
N SER A 188 -6.36 41.53 2.96
CA SER A 188 -6.19 40.18 3.50
C SER A 188 -5.15 39.37 2.73
N LEU A 189 -5.09 39.51 1.39
CA LEU A 189 -4.08 38.86 0.56
C LEU A 189 -2.67 39.26 1.01
N VAL A 190 -2.39 40.57 1.08
CA VAL A 190 -1.09 41.09 1.49
C VAL A 190 -0.76 40.68 2.93
N GLY A 191 -1.75 40.73 3.83
CA GLY A 191 -1.61 40.24 5.20
C GLY A 191 -1.16 38.77 5.24
N LYS A 192 -1.79 37.92 4.42
CA LYS A 192 -1.46 36.48 4.38
C LYS A 192 -0.09 36.20 3.77
N VAL A 193 0.29 36.93 2.72
CA VAL A 193 1.64 36.85 2.13
C VAL A 193 2.71 37.17 3.18
N LYS A 194 2.50 38.23 3.97
CA LYS A 194 3.43 38.64 5.05
C LYS A 194 3.56 37.62 6.17
N GLU A 195 2.49 36.88 6.48
CA GLU A 195 2.52 35.81 7.48
C GLU A 195 3.43 34.66 7.04
N PHE A 196 3.36 34.26 5.77
CA PHE A 196 4.23 33.23 5.20
C PHE A 196 5.66 33.71 5.00
N VAL A 197 5.83 34.94 4.52
CA VAL A 197 7.12 35.50 4.11
C VAL A 197 7.33 36.85 4.81
N TYR A 198 7.88 36.80 6.02
CA TYR A 198 8.14 38.00 6.82
C TYR A 198 9.11 39.01 6.17
N LEU A 199 9.82 38.64 5.09
CA LEU A 199 10.68 39.55 4.35
C LEU A 199 9.91 40.47 3.39
N LEU A 200 8.62 40.22 3.16
CA LEU A 200 7.74 41.02 2.30
C LEU A 200 6.89 42.03 3.10
N GLN A 201 7.39 42.49 4.26
CA GLN A 201 6.65 43.42 5.13
C GLN A 201 6.38 44.78 4.49
N ASP A 202 7.21 45.18 3.53
CA ASP A 202 7.07 46.41 2.76
C ASP A 202 6.05 46.30 1.62
N LEU A 203 5.47 45.11 1.38
CA LEU A 203 4.41 44.94 0.40
C LEU A 203 3.14 45.65 0.87
N GLU A 204 2.62 46.59 0.09
CA GLU A 204 1.37 47.29 0.35
C GLU A 204 0.30 46.92 -0.70
N PRO A 205 -1.00 46.96 -0.35
CA PRO A 205 -2.09 46.69 -1.31
C PRO A 205 -2.02 47.58 -2.56
N GLN A 206 -1.59 48.83 -2.40
CA GLN A 206 -1.42 49.81 -3.49
C GLN A 206 -0.46 49.33 -4.59
N HIS A 207 0.50 48.45 -4.26
CA HIS A 207 1.39 47.87 -5.28
C HIS A 207 0.67 46.90 -6.23
N LEU A 208 -0.54 46.44 -5.88
CA LEU A 208 -1.30 45.43 -6.61
C LEU A 208 -2.59 45.96 -7.25
N GLU A 209 -3.05 47.16 -6.88
CA GLU A 209 -4.36 47.72 -7.28
C GLU A 209 -4.54 47.83 -8.81
N ASP A 210 -3.47 48.19 -9.54
CA ASP A 210 -3.50 48.38 -10.99
C ASP A 210 -3.13 47.10 -11.80
N MET A 211 -2.93 45.97 -11.12
CA MET A 211 -2.47 44.73 -11.75
C MET A 211 -3.62 43.76 -12.04
N THR A 212 -3.52 43.03 -13.15
CA THR A 212 -4.38 41.86 -13.40
C THR A 212 -4.00 40.69 -12.50
N VAL A 213 -4.90 39.72 -12.32
CA VAL A 213 -4.63 38.51 -11.50
C VAL A 213 -3.35 37.78 -11.94
N GLY A 214 -3.09 37.71 -13.25
CA GLY A 214 -1.87 37.10 -13.79
C GLY A 214 -0.60 37.90 -13.46
N GLU A 215 -0.69 39.23 -13.49
CA GLU A 215 0.40 40.13 -13.12
C GLU A 215 0.68 40.07 -11.62
N ILE A 216 -0.35 40.03 -10.76
CA ILE A 216 -0.21 39.85 -9.31
C ILE A 216 0.55 38.55 -9.00
N LYS A 217 0.17 37.43 -9.63
CA LYS A 217 0.87 36.15 -9.43
C LYS A 217 2.34 36.25 -9.84
N THR A 218 2.60 36.81 -11.02
CA THR A 218 3.97 36.95 -11.54
C THR A 218 4.82 37.85 -10.64
N PHE A 219 4.26 38.97 -10.20
CA PHE A 219 4.90 39.90 -9.27
C PHE A 219 5.26 39.20 -7.95
N LEU A 220 4.31 38.49 -7.34
CA LEU A 220 4.57 37.76 -6.09
C LEU A 220 5.57 36.61 -6.26
N HIS A 221 5.63 35.97 -7.43
CA HIS A 221 6.65 34.97 -7.75
C HIS A 221 8.06 35.58 -7.77
N GLU A 222 8.22 36.75 -8.37
CA GLU A 222 9.49 37.47 -8.38
C GLU A 222 9.89 37.93 -6.97
N GLU A 223 8.94 38.50 -6.22
CA GLU A 223 9.19 38.99 -4.87
C GLU A 223 9.56 37.85 -3.90
N VAL A 224 8.88 36.70 -3.98
CA VAL A 224 9.23 35.55 -3.12
C VAL A 224 10.59 34.94 -3.49
N ARG A 225 10.97 34.97 -4.77
CA ARG A 225 12.31 34.53 -5.21
C ARG A 225 13.41 35.45 -4.66
N LYS A 226 13.20 36.77 -4.69
CA LYS A 226 14.10 37.75 -4.06
C LYS A 226 14.18 37.55 -2.54
N ALA A 227 13.04 37.38 -1.88
CA ALA A 227 12.97 37.11 -0.45
C ALA A 227 13.71 35.82 -0.07
N TYR A 228 13.59 34.78 -0.89
CA TYR A 228 14.32 33.54 -0.73
C TYR A 228 15.84 33.74 -0.83
N ASP A 229 16.33 34.46 -1.84
CA ASP A 229 17.76 34.71 -2.02
C ASP A 229 18.34 35.52 -0.84
N ILE A 230 17.57 36.49 -0.32
CA ILE A 230 17.93 37.23 0.92
C ILE A 230 18.01 36.26 2.10
N LYS A 231 17.01 35.38 2.27
CA LYS A 231 16.97 34.40 3.35
C LYS A 231 18.13 33.41 3.29
N GLU A 232 18.44 32.90 2.10
CA GLU A 232 19.58 32.02 1.86
C GLU A 232 20.88 32.71 2.27
N ALA A 233 21.09 33.96 1.85
CA ALA A 233 22.28 34.72 2.23
C ALA A 233 22.37 34.94 3.76
N GLN A 234 21.26 35.23 4.44
CA GLN A 234 21.23 35.40 5.90
C GLN A 234 21.58 34.08 6.64
N VAL A 235 21.06 32.95 6.18
CA VAL A 235 21.32 31.64 6.80
C VAL A 235 22.75 31.18 6.53
N ASP A 236 23.24 31.33 5.31
CA ASP A 236 24.58 30.89 4.94
C ASP A 236 25.71 31.79 5.50
N GLN A 237 25.38 33.02 5.92
CA GLN A 237 26.30 33.86 6.72
C GLN A 237 26.65 33.22 8.08
N ILE A 238 25.74 32.44 8.66
CA ILE A 238 25.99 31.73 9.92
C ILE A 238 26.87 30.50 9.65
N GLN A 239 26.52 29.71 8.64
CA GLN A 239 27.31 28.57 8.20
C GLN A 239 27.09 28.31 6.70
N PRO A 240 28.14 28.25 5.87
CA PRO A 240 27.99 27.96 4.44
C PRO A 240 27.29 26.62 4.19
N GLY A 241 26.26 26.63 3.33
CA GLY A 241 25.48 25.45 2.97
C GLY A 241 24.49 24.99 4.04
N LEU A 242 24.26 25.79 5.08
CA LEU A 242 23.23 25.51 6.09
C LEU A 242 21.83 25.62 5.49
N MET A 243 21.60 26.53 4.55
CA MET A 243 20.31 26.68 3.88
C MET A 243 19.89 25.38 3.17
N ARG A 244 20.83 24.75 2.44
CA ARG A 244 20.62 23.45 1.77
C ARG A 244 20.23 22.33 2.74
N GLN A 245 20.81 22.33 3.94
CA GLN A 245 20.49 21.36 4.99
C GLN A 245 19.12 21.63 5.60
N ALA A 246 18.78 22.91 5.83
CA ALA A 246 17.50 23.34 6.35
C ALA A 246 16.36 22.96 5.38
N GLU A 247 16.50 23.23 4.09
CA GLU A 247 15.52 22.82 3.07
C GLU A 247 15.28 21.31 3.09
N ARG A 248 16.35 20.50 3.04
CA ARG A 248 16.24 19.04 3.11
C ARG A 248 15.50 18.61 4.37
N PHE A 249 15.88 19.17 5.51
CA PHE A 249 15.27 18.85 6.79
C PHE A 249 13.78 19.17 6.81
N PHE A 250 13.39 20.40 6.45
CA PHE A 250 11.99 20.81 6.48
C PHE A 250 11.14 20.04 5.47
N ILE A 251 11.62 19.80 4.25
CA ILE A 251 10.87 19.02 3.27
C ILE A 251 10.65 17.59 3.78
N LEU A 252 11.69 16.90 4.25
CA LEU A 252 11.56 15.53 4.75
C LEU A 252 10.68 15.47 6.00
N ASN A 253 10.83 16.42 6.92
CA ASN A 253 10.04 16.45 8.14
C ASN A 253 8.55 16.65 7.84
N GLN A 254 8.20 17.58 6.94
CA GLN A 254 6.81 17.82 6.57
C GLN A 254 6.21 16.65 5.77
N ILE A 255 6.97 16.08 4.83
CA ILE A 255 6.54 14.87 4.11
C ILE A 255 6.25 13.72 5.09
N ASP A 256 7.17 13.42 6.01
CA ASP A 256 7.04 12.27 6.91
C ASP A 256 5.90 12.45 7.92
N ASN A 257 5.71 13.66 8.46
CA ASN A 257 4.63 13.95 9.40
C ASN A 257 3.25 13.90 8.73
N LEU A 258 3.07 14.65 7.64
CA LEU A 258 1.78 14.75 6.95
C LEU A 258 1.41 13.44 6.24
N TRP A 259 2.38 12.69 5.72
CA TRP A 259 2.10 11.35 5.18
C TRP A 259 1.58 10.40 6.25
N ARG A 260 2.15 10.42 7.47
CA ARG A 260 1.67 9.58 8.58
C ARG A 260 0.24 9.95 8.98
N GLU A 261 -0.07 11.25 9.06
CA GLU A 261 -1.43 11.73 9.34
C GLU A 261 -2.39 11.33 8.22
N HIS A 262 -1.99 11.47 6.96
CA HIS A 262 -2.78 11.02 5.81
C HIS A 262 -3.06 9.52 5.85
N LEU A 263 -2.10 8.67 6.21
CA LEU A 263 -2.34 7.24 6.39
C LEU A 263 -3.45 6.96 7.42
N GLN A 264 -3.42 7.66 8.56
CA GLN A 264 -4.46 7.53 9.59
C GLN A 264 -5.82 8.00 9.09
N SER A 265 -5.86 9.12 8.38
CA SER A 265 -7.08 9.66 7.80
C SER A 265 -7.65 8.76 6.70
N MET A 266 -6.80 8.11 5.89
CA MET A 266 -7.22 7.13 4.87
C MET A 266 -7.76 5.85 5.49
N ASP A 267 -7.23 5.39 6.62
CA ASP A 267 -7.78 4.26 7.37
C ASP A 267 -9.17 4.62 7.93
N ALA A 268 -9.33 5.81 8.53
CA ALA A 268 -10.63 6.29 9.00
C ALA A 268 -11.64 6.48 7.84
N LEU A 269 -11.18 7.00 6.70
CA LEU A 269 -12.00 7.14 5.50
C LEU A 269 -12.52 5.78 5.05
N ARG A 270 -11.67 4.74 5.00
CA ARG A 270 -12.02 3.37 4.61
C ARG A 270 -13.13 2.78 5.49
N GLU A 271 -13.09 3.03 6.79
CA GLU A 271 -14.15 2.61 7.72
C GLU A 271 -15.45 3.39 7.46
N SER A 272 -15.36 4.71 7.24
CA SER A 272 -16.52 5.58 7.04
C SER A 272 -17.27 5.32 5.73
N VAL A 273 -16.56 5.07 4.61
CA VAL A 273 -17.17 4.78 3.30
C VAL A 273 -17.95 3.46 3.33
N GLY A 274 -17.50 2.50 4.15
CA GLY A 274 -18.21 1.23 4.35
C GLY A 274 -19.64 1.45 4.84
N LEU A 275 -19.86 2.44 5.71
CA LEU A 275 -21.18 2.84 6.19
C LEU A 275 -21.99 3.63 5.14
N ARG A 276 -21.34 4.26 4.16
CA ARG A 276 -22.03 4.98 3.07
C ARG A 276 -22.61 4.05 2.00
N GLY A 277 -22.16 2.80 1.94
CA GLY A 277 -22.75 1.77 1.07
C GLY A 277 -24.24 1.53 1.32
N TYR A 278 -24.75 1.84 2.53
CA TYR A 278 -26.19 1.79 2.83
C TYR A 278 -27.02 2.84 2.04
N GLY A 279 -26.38 3.88 1.50
CA GLY A 279 -27.00 4.93 0.69
C GLY A 279 -26.99 4.69 -0.82
N GLN A 280 -26.71 3.47 -1.29
CA GLN A 280 -26.61 3.09 -2.72
C GLN A 280 -25.48 3.77 -3.51
N LYS A 281 -24.53 4.41 -2.83
CA LYS A 281 -23.27 4.86 -3.43
C LYS A 281 -22.25 3.73 -3.40
N ASP A 282 -21.39 3.64 -4.42
CA ASP A 282 -20.28 2.68 -4.44
C ASP A 282 -19.18 3.16 -3.48
N PRO A 283 -18.90 2.44 -2.37
CA PRO A 283 -17.89 2.86 -1.39
C PRO A 283 -16.49 3.03 -1.97
N LEU A 284 -16.13 2.23 -2.99
CA LEU A 284 -14.80 2.28 -3.59
C LEU A 284 -14.60 3.55 -4.42
N ILE A 285 -15.66 4.01 -5.10
CA ILE A 285 -15.61 5.24 -5.89
C ILE A 285 -15.45 6.45 -4.96
N GLU A 286 -16.25 6.51 -3.89
CA GLU A 286 -16.17 7.60 -2.90
C GLU A 286 -14.80 7.60 -2.20
N TYR A 287 -14.28 6.42 -1.83
CA TYR A 287 -12.93 6.29 -1.27
C TYR A 287 -11.84 6.83 -2.22
N LYS A 288 -11.95 6.52 -3.51
CA LYS A 288 -11.00 7.00 -4.54
C LYS A 288 -11.06 8.51 -4.70
N GLN A 289 -12.26 9.10 -4.68
CA GLN A 289 -12.46 10.54 -4.84
C GLN A 289 -11.98 11.32 -3.61
N GLU A 290 -12.57 11.04 -2.45
CA GLU A 290 -12.21 11.72 -1.19
C GLU A 290 -10.74 11.47 -0.83
N GLY A 291 -10.26 10.23 -1.01
CA GLY A 291 -8.86 9.91 -0.75
C GLY A 291 -7.87 10.62 -1.68
N TYR A 292 -8.28 10.95 -2.91
CA TYR A 292 -7.48 11.76 -3.82
C TYR A 292 -7.50 13.25 -3.43
N GLU A 293 -8.66 13.78 -3.03
CA GLU A 293 -8.78 15.16 -2.53
C GLU A 293 -7.91 15.37 -1.28
N MET A 294 -8.00 14.47 -0.30
CA MET A 294 -7.15 14.48 0.91
C MET A 294 -5.66 14.40 0.56
N PHE A 295 -5.30 13.62 -0.45
CA PHE A 295 -3.91 13.54 -0.92
C PHE A 295 -3.44 14.86 -1.54
N LEU A 296 -4.28 15.53 -2.33
CA LEU A 296 -3.95 16.85 -2.90
C LEU A 296 -3.82 17.90 -1.80
N GLU A 297 -4.72 17.91 -0.82
CA GLU A 297 -4.67 18.79 0.34
C GLU A 297 -3.38 18.59 1.13
N MET A 298 -3.04 17.34 1.46
CA MET A 298 -1.77 17.00 2.10
C MET A 298 -0.56 17.53 1.30
N MET A 299 -0.57 17.39 -0.03
CA MET A 299 0.50 17.92 -0.88
C MET A 299 0.57 19.45 -0.87
N ILE A 300 -0.57 20.14 -0.78
CA ILE A 300 -0.62 21.61 -0.61
C ILE A 300 -0.04 21.99 0.75
N ASP A 301 -0.42 21.29 1.81
CA ASP A 301 0.05 21.55 3.18
C ASP A 301 1.54 21.30 3.34
N ILE A 302 2.09 20.25 2.72
CA ILE A 302 3.54 20.02 2.67
C ILE A 302 4.24 21.27 2.10
N ARG A 303 3.79 21.78 0.95
CA ARG A 303 4.39 22.97 0.33
C ARG A 303 4.31 24.19 1.23
N ARG A 304 3.12 24.50 1.75
CA ARG A 304 2.86 25.66 2.61
C ARG A 304 3.68 25.60 3.89
N ASN A 305 3.69 24.45 4.57
CA ASN A 305 4.40 24.28 5.84
C ASN A 305 5.92 24.33 5.65
N VAL A 306 6.45 23.81 4.54
CA VAL A 306 7.88 23.95 4.21
C VAL A 306 8.24 25.42 4.03
N VAL A 307 7.49 26.17 3.22
CA VAL A 307 7.74 27.60 2.96
C VAL A 307 7.68 28.38 4.27
N PHE A 308 6.61 28.22 5.05
CA PHE A 308 6.45 28.88 6.34
C PHE A 308 7.61 28.56 7.29
N SER A 309 7.91 27.26 7.49
CA SER A 309 8.97 26.83 8.41
C SER A 309 10.34 27.35 8.00
N LEU A 310 10.64 27.39 6.70
CA LEU A 310 11.90 27.87 6.17
C LEU A 310 12.08 29.38 6.39
N PHE A 311 11.05 30.19 6.16
CA PHE A 311 11.14 31.62 6.41
C PHE A 311 11.22 31.92 7.91
N GLN A 312 10.46 31.21 8.75
CA GLN A 312 10.53 31.36 10.21
C GLN A 312 11.82 30.81 10.83
N PHE A 313 12.60 30.02 10.10
CA PHE A 313 13.84 29.43 10.60
C PHE A 313 14.88 30.50 10.95
N GLN A 314 15.27 30.55 12.21
CA GLN A 314 16.35 31.40 12.71
C GLN A 314 17.42 30.51 13.37
N PRO A 315 18.52 30.19 12.66
CA PRO A 315 19.56 29.36 13.24
C PRO A 315 20.29 30.12 14.36
N GLN A 316 20.48 29.47 15.50
CA GLN A 316 21.35 29.95 16.56
C GLN A 316 22.66 29.15 16.51
N MET A 317 23.80 29.83 16.63
CA MET A 317 25.08 29.14 16.78
C MET A 317 25.07 28.40 18.12
N GLN A 318 25.22 27.08 18.09
CA GLN A 318 25.54 26.34 19.31
C GLN A 318 26.95 26.75 19.75
N PRO A 319 27.13 27.28 20.98
CA PRO A 319 28.46 27.56 21.49
C PRO A 319 29.23 26.23 21.52
N GLN A 320 30.41 26.20 20.87
CA GLN A 320 31.29 25.04 20.92
C GLN A 320 31.57 24.73 22.38
N ALA A 321 31.20 23.51 22.82
CA ALA A 321 31.62 23.00 24.11
C ALA A 321 33.15 22.94 24.11
N VAL A 322 33.77 23.78 24.94
CA VAL A 322 35.23 23.91 25.09
C VAL A 322 35.83 22.63 25.65
#